data_AF-A0ABD6PJX7-F1
#
_entry.id   AF-A0ABD6PJX7-F1
#
_cell.length_a   1.000
_cell.length_b   1.000
_cell.length_c   1.000
_cell.angle_alpha   90.00
_cell.angle_beta   90.00
_cell.angle_gamma   90.00
#
_symmetry.space_group_name_H-M   'P 1'
#
loop_
_entity.id
_entity.type
_entity.pdbx_description
1 polymer ?
#
loop_
_entity_poly.entity_id
_entity_poly.type
_entity_poly.pdbx_seq_one_letter_code
_entity_poly.pdbx_strand_id
1 'polypeptide(L)'
;MIENLICIKEKDLLQWACGESNILVSVPFLSYALVDLTRQLVFVLSEPKPLPTVLTIFNVQGEKLFWSAPPEGATFYYLTFNLSKEVIVVCSYPAKKNGWHDWFYSWDMKRNVLSQSGPAY
;
A
#
# COMPACT_ATOMS: atom_id res chain seq x y z
N MET A 1 -17.90 -2.18 -6.46
CA MET A 1 -16.50 -2.38 -6.90
C MET A 1 -15.77 -1.05 -6.73
N ILE A 2 -14.48 -1.05 -6.41
CA ILE A 2 -13.69 0.18 -6.41
C ILE A 2 -13.41 0.59 -7.86
N GLU A 3 -13.80 1.81 -8.19
CA GLU A 3 -13.68 2.39 -9.53
C GLU A 3 -13.10 3.80 -9.44
N ASN A 4 -12.39 4.22 -10.48
CA ASN A 4 -11.90 5.60 -10.63
C ASN A 4 -11.15 6.13 -9.38
N LEU A 5 -10.13 5.39 -8.92
CA LEU A 5 -9.27 5.90 -7.83
C LEU A 5 -8.55 7.17 -8.29
N ILE A 6 -8.77 8.25 -7.57
CA ILE A 6 -8.14 9.56 -7.76
C ILE A 6 -7.31 9.87 -6.53
N CYS A 7 -6.05 10.22 -6.76
CA CYS A 7 -5.10 10.61 -5.72
C CYS A 7 -4.83 12.12 -5.85
N ILE A 8 -5.30 12.90 -4.87
CA ILE A 8 -5.16 14.35 -4.84
C ILE A 8 -4.12 14.70 -3.76
N LYS A 9 -2.85 14.60 -4.14
CA LYS A 9 -1.72 14.74 -3.21
C LYS A 9 -1.64 16.11 -2.56
N GLU A 10 -1.99 17.16 -3.31
CA GLU A 10 -1.94 18.55 -2.82
C GLU A 10 -2.93 18.82 -1.69
N LYS A 11 -3.93 17.95 -1.53
CA LYS A 11 -4.96 18.05 -0.50
C LYS A 11 -4.92 16.89 0.49
N ASP A 12 -3.97 15.95 0.35
CA ASP A 12 -3.93 14.74 1.16
C ASP A 12 -5.25 13.96 1.12
N LEU A 13 -5.85 13.83 -0.07
CA LEU A 13 -7.14 13.17 -0.28
C LEU A 13 -7.04 12.04 -1.29
N LEU A 14 -7.67 10.92 -0.94
CA LEU A 14 -8.01 9.83 -1.87
C LEU A 14 -9.51 9.81 -2.09
N GLN A 15 -9.88 9.63 -3.35
CA GLN A 15 -11.27 9.50 -3.75
C GLN A 15 -11.44 8.29 -4.65
N TRP A 16 -12.53 7.55 -4.50
CA TRP A 16 -12.93 6.53 -5.47
C TRP A 16 -14.46 6.37 -5.48
N ALA A 17 -14.97 5.82 -6.56
CA ALA A 17 -16.36 5.42 -6.66
C ALA A 17 -16.55 3.99 -6.12
N CYS A 18 -17.67 3.77 -5.45
CA CYS A 18 -18.17 2.46 -5.08
C CYS A 18 -19.68 2.40 -5.37
N GLY A 19 -20.05 1.88 -6.54
CA GLY A 19 -21.44 1.92 -7.00
C GLY A 19 -21.89 3.37 -7.15
N GLU A 20 -22.98 3.74 -6.49
CA GLU A 20 -23.52 5.12 -6.52
C GLU A 20 -22.83 6.05 -5.50
N SER A 21 -21.97 5.51 -4.63
CA SER A 21 -21.28 6.29 -3.60
C SER A 21 -19.92 6.80 -4.08
N ASN A 22 -19.59 8.03 -3.70
CA ASN A 22 -18.23 8.56 -3.79
C ASN A 22 -17.59 8.52 -2.41
N ILE A 23 -16.53 7.73 -2.28
CA ILE A 23 -15.77 7.61 -1.04
C ILE A 23 -14.63 8.63 -1.08
N LEU A 24 -14.47 9.36 0.02
CA LEU A 24 -13.42 10.36 0.20
C LEU A 24 -12.71 10.09 1.52
N VAL A 25 -11.40 9.91 1.47
CA VAL A 25 -10.56 9.63 2.63
C VAL A 25 -9.42 10.63 2.69
N SER A 26 -9.20 11.24 3.86
CA SER A 26 -8.01 12.05 4.11
C SER A 26 -6.86 11.16 4.58
N VAL A 27 -5.72 11.30 3.90
CA VAL A 27 -4.47 10.61 4.22
C VAL A 27 -3.35 11.64 4.27
N PRO A 28 -2.96 12.11 5.47
CA PRO A 28 -1.90 13.10 5.61
C PRO A 28 -0.61 12.68 4.90
N PHE A 29 0.00 13.62 4.20
CA PHE A 29 1.20 13.43 3.41
C PHE A 29 1.08 12.25 2.43
N LEU A 30 0.01 12.25 1.64
CA LEU A 30 -0.28 11.21 0.65
C LEU A 30 0.82 11.14 -0.43
N SER A 31 1.44 9.97 -0.60
CA SER A 31 2.51 9.79 -1.58
C SER A 31 2.07 8.96 -2.79
N TYR A 32 1.52 7.77 -2.55
CA TYR A 32 1.15 6.84 -3.61
C TYR A 32 -0.01 5.95 -3.18
N ALA A 33 -0.85 5.53 -4.12
CA ALA A 33 -1.93 4.60 -3.85
C ALA A 33 -2.16 3.66 -5.03
N LEU A 34 -2.57 2.42 -4.74
CA LEU A 34 -2.89 1.39 -5.73
C LEU A 34 -4.15 0.65 -5.30
N VAL A 35 -5.02 0.32 -6.26
CA VAL A 35 -6.22 -0.49 -6.00
C VAL A 35 -5.88 -1.96 -6.22
N ASP A 36 -6.20 -2.78 -5.23
CA ASP A 36 -6.29 -4.22 -5.38
C ASP A 36 -7.70 -4.59 -5.83
N LEU A 37 -7.90 -4.79 -7.13
CA LEU A 37 -9.21 -5.15 -7.67
C LEU A 37 -9.62 -6.58 -7.30
N THR A 38 -8.68 -7.49 -7.09
CA THR A 38 -8.97 -8.87 -6.71
C THR A 38 -9.59 -8.93 -5.31
N ARG A 39 -9.07 -8.11 -4.38
CA ARG A 39 -9.48 -8.09 -2.97
C ARG A 39 -10.38 -6.91 -2.61
N GLN A 40 -10.62 -5.99 -3.54
CA GLN A 40 -11.38 -4.75 -3.35
C GLN A 40 -10.81 -3.87 -2.22
N LEU A 41 -9.50 -3.63 -2.28
CA LEU A 41 -8.76 -2.84 -1.28
C LEU A 41 -8.04 -1.66 -1.92
N VAL A 42 -7.79 -0.61 -1.14
CA VAL A 42 -6.90 0.50 -1.53
C VAL A 42 -5.67 0.48 -0.64
N PHE A 43 -4.50 0.29 -1.24
CA PHE A 43 -3.21 0.37 -0.56
C PHE A 43 -2.65 1.77 -0.74
N VAL A 44 -2.11 2.35 0.34
CA VAL A 44 -1.66 3.74 0.36
C VAL A 44 -0.34 3.85 1.08
N LEU A 45 0.64 4.47 0.43
CA LEU A 45 1.88 4.91 1.04
C LEU A 45 1.79 6.41 1.35
N SER A 46 2.11 6.79 2.58
CA SER A 46 2.08 8.16 3.07
C SER A 46 3.31 8.49 3.91
N GLU A 47 3.38 9.75 4.37
CA GLU A 47 4.51 10.31 5.12
C GLU A 47 5.87 10.17 4.41
N PRO A 48 6.01 10.67 3.16
CA PRO A 48 7.30 10.61 2.47
C PRO A 48 8.31 11.56 3.12
N LYS A 49 9.48 11.06 3.54
CA LYS A 49 10.82 11.71 3.38
C LYS A 49 11.99 10.94 4.04
N PRO A 50 13.04 10.52 3.30
CA PRO A 50 13.16 10.53 1.83
C PRO A 50 12.25 9.50 1.13
N LEU A 51 11.74 8.52 1.88
CA LEU A 51 10.83 7.47 1.42
C LEU A 51 9.58 7.42 2.32
N PRO A 52 8.47 6.80 1.87
CA PRO A 52 7.28 6.61 2.70
C PRO A 52 7.55 5.80 3.97
N THR A 53 6.94 6.20 5.08
CA THR A 53 7.08 5.55 6.39
C THR A 53 5.80 4.88 6.87
N VAL A 54 4.68 5.06 6.15
CA VAL A 54 3.39 4.47 6.54
C VAL A 54 2.74 3.80 5.33
N LEU A 55 2.35 2.54 5.51
CA LEU A 55 1.39 1.84 4.66
C LEU A 55 0.04 1.84 5.36
N THR A 56 -1.01 2.24 4.66
CA THR A 56 -2.40 2.10 5.12
C THR A 56 -3.21 1.35 4.08
N ILE A 57 -4.09 0.45 4.53
CA ILE A 57 -5.00 -0.32 3.67
C ILE A 57 -6.43 0.01 4.06
N PHE A 58 -7.20 0.44 3.06
CA PHE A 58 -8.63 0.74 3.20
C PHE A 58 -9.47 -0.32 2.50
N ASN A 59 -10.66 -0.57 3.03
CA ASN A 59 -11.69 -1.30 2.31
C ASN A 59 -12.40 -0.41 1.28
N VAL A 60 -13.36 -1.00 0.59
CA VAL A 60 -14.15 -0.35 -0.45
C VAL A 60 -14.97 0.84 0.08
N GLN A 61 -15.33 0.87 1.37
CA GLN A 61 -16.07 1.96 2.02
C GLN A 61 -15.16 3.07 2.58
N GLY A 62 -13.84 2.92 2.47
CA GLY A 62 -12.88 3.89 3.02
C GLY A 62 -12.56 3.68 4.49
N GLU A 63 -12.98 2.56 5.07
CA GLU A 63 -12.64 2.19 6.42
C GLU A 63 -11.21 1.65 6.44
N LYS A 64 -10.42 2.11 7.41
CA LYS A 64 -9.04 1.66 7.60
C LYS A 64 -9.05 0.24 8.17
N LEU A 65 -8.55 -0.73 7.40
CA LEU A 65 -8.42 -2.12 7.85
C LEU A 65 -7.08 -2.40 8.50
N PHE A 66 -6.01 -1.79 7.98
CA PHE A 66 -4.66 -2.05 8.43
C PHE A 66 -3.78 -0.83 8.25
N TRP A 67 -2.76 -0.73 9.09
CA TRP A 67 -1.66 0.20 8.91
C TRP A 67 -0.38 -0.38 9.51
N SER A 68 0.77 -0.03 8.94
CA SER A 68 2.06 -0.37 9.52
C SER A 68 3.17 0.58 9.08
N ALA A 69 4.22 0.65 9.90
CA ALA A 69 5.53 1.07 9.45
C ALA A 69 6.18 -0.01 8.56
N PRO A 70 7.29 0.30 7.85
CA PRO A 70 8.07 -0.72 7.16
C PRO A 70 8.52 -1.82 8.14
N PRO A 71 8.81 -3.02 7.64
CA PRO A 71 9.54 -4.03 8.39
C PRO A 71 10.83 -3.44 8.98
N GLU A 72 11.25 -3.95 10.14
CA GLU A 72 12.45 -3.45 10.83
C GLU A 72 13.67 -3.45 9.88
N GLY A 73 14.37 -2.32 9.84
CA GLY A 73 15.55 -2.11 8.98
C GLY A 73 15.25 -1.88 7.50
N ALA A 74 13.97 -1.88 7.09
CA ALA A 74 13.55 -1.60 5.73
C ALA A 74 12.96 -0.19 5.58
N THR A 75 12.77 0.21 4.34
CA THR A 75 11.96 1.37 3.93
C THR A 75 10.89 0.90 2.95
N PHE A 76 9.70 1.52 2.97
CA PHE A 76 8.75 1.30 1.89
C PHE A 76 9.28 1.96 0.63
N TYR A 77 9.29 1.24 -0.48
CA TYR A 77 9.82 1.75 -1.73
C TYR A 77 8.70 2.11 -2.71
N TYR A 78 7.90 1.13 -3.13
CA TYR A 78 6.73 1.36 -3.99
C TYR A 78 5.69 0.24 -3.86
N LEU A 79 4.50 0.45 -4.43
CA LEU A 79 3.46 -0.58 -4.59
C LEU A 79 3.48 -1.11 -6.02
N THR A 80 3.25 -2.41 -6.19
CA THR A 80 3.12 -3.05 -7.51
C THR A 80 2.14 -4.21 -7.43
N PHE A 81 1.96 -4.94 -8.53
CA PHE A 81 1.10 -6.11 -8.60
C PHE A 81 1.91 -7.41 -8.67
N ASN A 82 1.41 -8.46 -8.02
CA ASN A 82 1.87 -9.82 -8.28
C ASN A 82 1.21 -10.40 -9.56
N LEU A 83 1.56 -11.64 -9.91
CA LEU A 83 0.96 -12.34 -11.07
C LEU A 83 -0.55 -12.55 -10.94
N SER A 84 -1.08 -12.59 -9.72
CA SER A 84 -2.52 -12.66 -9.41
C SER A 84 -3.22 -11.29 -9.43
N LYS A 85 -2.52 -10.23 -9.87
CA LYS A 85 -3.01 -8.83 -9.87
C LYS A 85 -3.38 -8.29 -8.49
N GLU A 86 -2.86 -8.89 -7.43
CA GLU A 86 -2.99 -8.37 -6.07
C GLU A 86 -1.89 -7.36 -5.80
N VAL A 87 -2.22 -6.32 -5.03
CA VAL A 87 -1.23 -5.32 -4.62
C VAL A 87 -0.25 -5.96 -3.64
N ILE A 88 1.04 -5.75 -3.92
CA ILE A 88 2.17 -6.07 -3.04
C ILE A 88 2.99 -4.79 -2.80
N VAL A 89 3.62 -4.71 -1.64
CA VAL A 89 4.54 -3.62 -1.29
C VAL A 89 5.97 -4.10 -1.45
N VAL A 90 6.80 -3.28 -2.10
CA VAL A 90 8.24 -3.51 -2.18
C VAL A 90 8.89 -2.74 -1.04
N CYS A 91 9.64 -3.46 -0.22
CA CYS A 91 10.45 -2.90 0.86
C CYS A 91 11.92 -3.02 0.49
N SER A 92 12.70 -1.95 0.71
CA SER A 92 14.13 -1.91 0.41
C SER A 92 14.96 -1.86 1.68
N TYR A 93 16.03 -2.65 1.72
CA TYR A 93 16.99 -2.73 2.81
C TYR A 93 18.34 -2.10 2.42
N PRO A 94 18.94 -1.26 3.29
CA PRO A 94 20.27 -0.69 3.02
C PRO A 94 21.36 -1.75 2.84
N ALA A 95 21.30 -2.84 3.61
CA ALA A 95 22.18 -4.00 3.48
C ALA A 95 21.41 -5.19 2.89
N LYS A 96 22.09 -5.97 2.05
CA LYS A 96 21.50 -7.16 1.43
C LYS A 96 21.07 -8.17 2.49
N LYS A 97 19.80 -8.56 2.47
CA LYS A 97 19.28 -9.71 3.21
C LYS A 97 19.26 -10.89 2.26
N ASN A 98 19.99 -11.97 2.58
CA ASN A 98 20.11 -13.15 1.72
C ASN A 98 20.50 -12.84 0.26
N GLY A 99 21.34 -11.83 0.03
CA GLY A 99 21.82 -11.44 -1.30
C GLY A 99 21.00 -10.37 -2.03
N TRP A 100 19.85 -9.96 -1.48
CA TRP A 100 18.90 -9.03 -2.11
C TRP A 100 18.67 -7.79 -1.25
N HIS A 101 18.55 -6.62 -1.89
CA HIS A 101 18.15 -5.38 -1.21
C HIS A 101 16.64 -5.29 -1.08
N ASP A 102 15.92 -5.61 -2.14
CA ASP A 102 14.48 -5.39 -2.23
C ASP A 102 13.73 -6.70 -2.03
N TRP A 103 12.59 -6.60 -1.36
CA TRP A 103 11.75 -7.75 -1.02
C TRP A 103 10.28 -7.41 -1.19
N PHE A 104 9.53 -8.36 -1.76
CA PHE A 104 8.08 -8.28 -1.85
C PHE A 104 7.44 -8.66 -0.51
N TYR A 105 6.44 -7.86 -0.12
CA TYR A 105 5.58 -8.10 1.02
C TYR A 105 4.11 -8.07 0.59
N SER A 106 3.32 -8.92 1.22
CA SER A 106 1.87 -8.99 1.05
C SER A 106 1.19 -8.87 2.40
N TRP A 107 0.02 -8.25 2.45
CA TRP A 107 -0.78 -8.24 3.67
C TRP A 107 -1.52 -9.57 3.83
N ASP A 108 -1.17 -10.31 4.88
CA ASP A 108 -1.90 -11.49 5.33
C ASP A 108 -3.09 -11.03 6.18
N MET A 109 -4.28 -11.06 5.59
CA MET A 109 -5.52 -10.64 6.25
C MET A 109 -5.90 -11.52 7.45
N LYS A 110 -5.50 -12.79 7.47
CA LYS A 110 -5.83 -13.70 8.58
C LYS A 110 -5.00 -13.40 9.82
N ARG A 111 -3.72 -13.09 9.61
CA ARG A 111 -2.77 -12.76 10.68
C ARG A 111 -2.68 -11.26 10.96
N ASN A 112 -3.27 -10.44 10.08
CA ASN A 112 -3.21 -9.00 10.09
C ASN A 112 -1.77 -8.45 10.15
N VAL A 113 -0.89 -8.99 9.31
CA VAL A 113 0.55 -8.61 9.25
C VAL A 113 1.06 -8.54 7.80
N LEU A 114 2.12 -7.77 7.58
CA LEU A 114 2.88 -7.83 6.33
C LEU A 114 3.82 -9.04 6.35
N SER A 115 3.60 -9.95 5.41
CA SER A 115 4.41 -11.16 5.24
C SER A 115 5.33 -11.03 4.03
N GLN A 116 6.62 -11.27 4.26
CA GLN A 116 7.65 -11.32 3.21
C GLN A 116 7.39 -12.54 2.32
N SER A 117 7.30 -12.37 1.01
CA SER A 117 7.03 -13.47 0.07
C SER A 117 8.26 -13.91 -0.71
N GLY A 118 9.12 -12.99 -1.12
CA GLY A 118 10.30 -13.30 -1.94
C GLY A 118 11.11 -12.05 -2.30
N PRO A 119 12.31 -12.22 -2.86
CA PRO A 119 13.14 -11.09 -3.26
C PRO A 119 12.48 -10.34 -4.41
N ALA A 120 12.63 -9.02 -4.39
CA ALA A 120 12.38 -8.14 -5.52
C ALA A 120 13.73 -7.83 -6.20
N TYR A 121 13.65 -7.60 -7.51
CA TYR A 121 14.71 -7.60 -8.52
C TYR A 121 16.12 -7.13 -8.08
#